data_AF-A0A1H5K8Y4-F1
#
_entry.id   AF-A0A1H5K8Y4-F1
#
_cell.length_a   1.000
_cell.length_b   1.000
_cell.length_c   1.000
_cell.angle_alpha   90.00
_cell.angle_beta   90.00
_cell.angle_gamma   90.00
#
_symmetry.space_group_name_H-M   'P 1'
#
loop_
_entity.id
_entity.type
_entity.pdbx_description
1 polymer ?
#
loop_
_entity_poly.entity_id
_entity_poly.type
_entity_poly.pdbx_seq_one_letter_code
_entity_poly.pdbx_strand_id
1 'polypeptide(L)'
;MAGESVVRRTTNDVVRKTTSLRYGENPARMSAWERFLQPLDPKKKAKGAERETASWHPVRDHGLSSISTEYDQLIDRARRLDPAIDETEVLDGLLVVRQLRNKLLLDERRLIQAARARRVTWSRIATALELKSRQAAERRYLQLREDFDDYAHDNLTQAERVEFARTRRHRTAEYSWAIKHQEPIIRLAAQLSAVPDLQERADRSHEAHTARQRAANDATFRGEARPAPASLPWPGRLREAVGAYEAHLRATHDNAAPPLLTAGDVLAPARFNKLVHEMFGLIAHASDPVIALDHPDLARQVRNLYEAAGTAAPQDLRT
;
A
#
# COMPACT_ATOMS: atom_id res chain seq x y z
N MET A 1 37.66 -70.69 1.80
CA MET A 1 36.59 -71.08 0.86
C MET A 1 35.35 -70.29 1.21
N ALA A 2 34.77 -69.60 0.21
CA ALA A 2 33.42 -69.01 0.13
C ALA A 2 32.97 -68.08 1.28
N GLY A 3 32.49 -66.84 1.07
CA GLY A 3 31.90 -66.23 -0.10
C GLY A 3 30.60 -65.52 0.31
N GLU A 4 30.41 -64.30 -0.20
CA GLU A 4 29.14 -63.53 -0.30
C GLU A 4 28.48 -62.94 0.97
N SER A 5 27.88 -61.74 0.96
CA SER A 5 27.63 -60.77 -0.12
C SER A 5 27.43 -59.37 0.49
N VAL A 6 28.08 -58.36 -0.08
CA VAL A 6 27.72 -56.95 0.12
C VAL A 6 26.62 -56.60 -0.90
N VAL A 7 25.39 -56.35 -0.45
CA VAL A 7 24.40 -55.58 -1.21
C VAL A 7 23.64 -54.62 -0.27
N ARG A 8 23.59 -53.38 -0.76
CA ARG A 8 23.01 -52.15 -0.22
C ARG A 8 21.54 -52.30 0.19
N ARG A 9 21.14 -51.72 1.33
CA ARG A 9 19.77 -51.24 1.55
C ARG A 9 19.77 -49.75 1.88
N THR A 10 18.94 -49.06 1.12
CA THR A 10 18.71 -47.64 0.99
C THR A 10 17.91 -47.05 2.15
N THR A 11 18.12 -45.75 2.32
CA THR A 11 17.36 -44.74 3.06
C THR A 11 15.85 -44.99 3.08
N ASN A 12 15.28 -45.23 4.26
CA ASN A 12 13.96 -44.74 4.67
C ASN A 12 13.68 -45.21 6.10
N ASP A 13 14.10 -44.44 7.10
CA ASP A 13 13.28 -44.24 8.30
C ASP A 13 13.83 -43.07 9.14
N VAL A 14 13.56 -41.86 8.66
CA VAL A 14 13.62 -40.68 9.54
C VAL A 14 12.19 -40.43 10.01
N VAL A 15 11.79 -41.22 11.01
CA VAL A 15 10.61 -40.93 11.82
C VAL A 15 10.79 -39.55 12.43
N ARG A 16 9.94 -38.62 11.98
CA ARG A 16 9.77 -37.28 12.53
C ARG A 16 9.54 -37.40 14.03
N LYS A 17 10.57 -37.11 14.83
CA LYS A 17 10.38 -36.65 16.21
C LYS A 17 9.73 -35.27 16.14
N THR A 18 8.41 -35.26 16.05
CA THR A 18 7.60 -34.08 16.36
C THR A 18 7.91 -33.69 17.80
N THR A 19 8.60 -32.57 17.95
CA THR A 19 8.67 -31.81 19.19
C THR A 19 7.25 -31.63 19.71
N SER A 20 6.91 -32.38 20.75
CA SER A 20 5.72 -32.18 21.56
C SER A 20 5.73 -30.74 22.07
N LEU A 21 4.88 -29.88 21.51
CA LEU A 21 4.56 -28.58 22.10
C LEU A 21 3.96 -28.85 23.49
N ARG A 22 4.76 -28.61 24.54
CA ARG A 22 4.23 -28.49 25.89
C ARG A 22 3.33 -27.26 25.93
N TYR A 23 2.03 -27.48 25.89
CA TYR A 23 1.00 -26.52 26.31
C TYR A 23 1.11 -26.40 27.84
N GLY A 24 2.09 -25.63 28.32
CA GLY A 24 2.15 -25.18 29.71
C GLY A 24 1.43 -23.84 29.79
N GLU A 25 0.22 -23.83 30.36
CA GLU A 25 -0.54 -22.62 30.68
C GLU A 25 0.34 -21.62 31.43
N ASN A 26 0.47 -20.41 30.88
CA ASN A 26 1.27 -19.36 31.48
C ASN A 26 0.36 -18.54 32.42
N PRO A 27 0.55 -18.55 33.75
CA PRO A 27 -0.29 -17.79 34.70
C PRO A 27 -0.32 -16.28 34.42
N ALA A 28 0.65 -15.76 33.65
CA ALA A 28 0.65 -14.39 33.14
C ALA A 28 -0.50 -14.11 32.15
N ARG A 29 -0.95 -15.11 31.37
CA ARG A 29 -2.09 -14.99 30.45
C ARG A 29 -3.40 -14.90 31.22
N MET A 30 -3.66 -15.86 32.11
CA MET A 30 -4.89 -15.90 32.92
C MET A 30 -5.02 -14.66 33.80
N SER A 31 -3.94 -14.24 34.46
CA SER A 31 -3.94 -13.02 35.27
C SER A 31 -4.10 -11.73 34.44
N ALA A 32 -3.76 -11.72 33.14
CA ALA A 32 -4.06 -10.58 32.26
C ALA A 32 -5.55 -10.53 31.92
N TRP A 33 -6.16 -11.69 31.61
CA TRP A 33 -7.60 -11.82 31.38
C TRP A 33 -8.42 -11.43 32.62
N GLU A 34 -8.06 -11.95 33.79
CA GLU A 34 -8.74 -11.65 35.06
C GLU A 34 -8.67 -10.16 35.41
N ARG A 35 -7.52 -9.50 35.18
CA ARG A 35 -7.38 -8.04 35.40
C ARG A 35 -8.18 -7.20 34.41
N PHE A 36 -8.39 -7.69 33.20
CA PHE A 36 -9.18 -6.98 32.19
C PHE A 36 -10.70 -7.04 32.49
N LEU A 37 -11.16 -8.13 33.11
CA LEU A 37 -12.55 -8.30 33.54
C LEU A 37 -12.91 -7.49 34.79
N GLN A 38 -11.93 -6.89 35.48
CA GLN A 38 -12.19 -5.98 36.60
C GLN A 38 -12.59 -4.58 36.09
N PRO A 39 -13.61 -3.94 36.68
CA PRO A 39 -14.02 -2.59 36.29
C PRO A 39 -12.85 -1.60 36.48
N LEU A 40 -12.64 -0.75 35.48
CA LEU A 40 -11.64 0.31 35.54
C LEU A 40 -11.96 1.26 36.72
N ASP A 41 -11.07 1.35 37.71
CA ASP A 41 -11.23 2.24 38.86
C ASP A 41 -11.31 3.71 38.40
N PRO A 42 -12.46 4.39 38.56
CA PRO A 42 -12.65 5.75 38.06
C PRO A 42 -11.75 6.78 38.77
N LYS A 43 -11.13 6.43 39.91
CA LYS A 43 -10.29 7.35 40.69
C LYS A 43 -8.83 7.38 40.26
N LYS A 44 -8.38 6.50 39.36
CA LYS A 44 -7.05 6.58 38.73
C LYS A 44 -7.10 7.36 37.41
N LYS A 45 -7.68 8.58 37.41
CA LYS A 45 -7.49 9.50 36.29
C LYS A 45 -6.03 9.96 36.30
N ALA A 46 -5.32 9.61 35.22
CA ALA A 46 -3.94 10.02 34.99
C ALA A 46 -3.81 11.54 35.08
N LYS A 47 -3.11 12.02 36.11
CA LYS A 47 -2.54 13.37 36.10
C LYS A 47 -1.51 13.40 34.98
N GLY A 48 -1.85 14.05 33.86
CA GLY A 48 -0.94 14.28 32.73
C GLY A 48 -1.25 13.44 31.48
N ALA A 49 -2.33 13.78 30.78
CA ALA A 49 -2.49 13.45 29.36
C ALA A 49 -3.52 14.39 28.71
N GLU A 50 -3.42 15.70 28.97
CA GLU A 50 -4.12 16.73 28.18
C GLU A 50 -3.15 17.26 27.13
N ARG A 51 -2.88 16.47 26.08
CA ARG A 51 -2.45 17.00 24.78
C ARG A 51 -3.01 16.12 23.67
N GLU A 52 -3.80 16.76 22.81
CA GLU A 52 -4.26 16.30 21.50
C GLU A 52 -5.08 15.01 21.47
N THR A 53 -6.33 15.10 21.95
CA THR A 53 -7.42 14.34 21.35
C THR A 53 -7.72 14.92 19.96
N ALA A 54 -6.91 14.54 18.98
CA ALA A 54 -7.20 14.82 17.57
C ALA A 54 -8.56 14.20 17.22
N SER A 55 -9.41 15.04 16.62
CA SER A 55 -10.73 14.75 16.05
C SER A 55 -10.90 13.28 15.63
N TRP A 56 -11.69 12.56 16.42
CA TRP A 56 -12.03 11.16 16.19
C TRP A 56 -13.39 11.14 15.48
N HIS A 57 -13.44 10.66 14.25
CA HIS A 57 -14.70 10.32 13.60
C HIS A 57 -14.89 8.80 13.68
N PRO A 58 -15.83 8.28 14.49
CA PRO A 58 -16.09 6.86 14.57
C PRO A 58 -16.89 6.39 13.35
N VAL A 59 -16.36 5.41 12.63
CA VAL A 59 -17.17 4.49 11.83
C VAL A 59 -18.10 3.77 12.82
N ARG A 60 -19.41 4.03 12.74
CA ARG A 60 -20.53 3.48 13.54
C ARG A 60 -20.11 2.58 14.71
N ASP A 61 -20.02 3.18 15.89
CA ASP A 61 -19.58 2.54 17.14
C ASP A 61 -20.70 1.66 17.74
N HIS A 62 -20.96 0.50 17.15
CA HIS A 62 -21.56 -0.59 17.92
C HIS A 62 -20.47 -1.12 18.85
N GLY A 63 -20.56 -0.78 20.14
CA GLY A 63 -19.58 -1.23 21.13
C GLY A 63 -19.39 -2.75 21.07
N LEU A 64 -18.14 -3.22 21.24
CA LEU A 64 -17.77 -4.64 21.22
C LEU A 64 -18.69 -5.53 22.07
N SER A 65 -19.26 -4.98 23.15
CA SER A 65 -20.20 -5.67 24.06
C SER A 65 -21.54 -6.04 23.42
N SER A 66 -22.03 -5.24 22.47
CA SER A 66 -23.27 -5.52 21.74
C SER A 66 -23.04 -6.63 20.71
N ILE A 67 -21.94 -6.53 19.97
CA ILE A 67 -21.57 -7.51 18.94
C ILE A 67 -21.16 -8.85 19.56
N SER A 68 -20.47 -8.85 20.70
CA SER A 68 -19.97 -10.10 21.32
C SER A 68 -21.10 -11.03 21.72
N THR A 69 -22.19 -10.50 22.27
CA THR A 69 -23.31 -11.32 22.75
C THR A 69 -24.01 -12.02 21.60
N GLU A 70 -24.32 -11.31 20.52
CA GLU A 70 -24.96 -11.87 19.33
C GLU A 70 -24.03 -12.83 18.58
N TYR A 71 -22.74 -12.48 18.48
CA TYR A 71 -21.72 -13.35 17.89
C TYR A 71 -21.54 -14.65 18.68
N ASP A 72 -21.45 -14.59 20.02
CA ASP A 72 -21.31 -15.77 20.86
C ASP A 72 -22.53 -16.70 20.73
N GLN A 73 -23.75 -16.13 20.68
CA GLN A 73 -24.97 -16.88 20.44
C GLN A 73 -24.96 -17.57 19.06
N LEU A 74 -24.56 -16.86 18.01
CA LEU A 74 -24.42 -17.42 16.66
C LEU A 74 -23.39 -18.57 16.61
N ILE A 75 -22.22 -18.38 17.24
CA ILE A 75 -21.18 -19.42 17.31
C ILE A 75 -21.65 -20.64 18.11
N ASP A 76 -22.38 -20.45 19.20
CA ASP A 76 -22.92 -21.57 19.98
C ASP A 76 -24.04 -22.33 19.25
N ARG A 77 -24.87 -21.64 18.48
CA ARG A 77 -25.83 -22.29 17.56
C ARG A 77 -25.06 -23.07 16.48
N ALA A 78 -24.05 -22.47 15.86
CA ALA A 78 -23.24 -23.11 14.80
C ALA A 78 -22.48 -24.35 15.30
N ARG A 79 -21.91 -24.30 16.53
CA ARG A 79 -21.27 -25.46 17.17
C ARG A 79 -22.22 -26.62 17.41
N ARG A 80 -23.49 -26.33 17.68
CA ARG A 80 -24.54 -27.34 17.87
C ARG A 80 -25.15 -27.85 16.57
N LEU A 81 -24.67 -27.37 15.41
CA LEU A 81 -25.23 -27.69 14.09
C LEU A 81 -26.75 -27.44 14.06
N ASP A 82 -27.18 -26.34 14.68
CA ASP A 82 -28.59 -25.97 14.74
C ASP A 82 -29.15 -25.83 13.30
N PRO A 83 -30.14 -26.65 12.89
CA PRO A 83 -30.69 -26.61 11.55
C PRO A 83 -31.52 -25.34 11.27
N ALA A 84 -31.81 -24.54 12.30
CA ALA A 84 -32.50 -23.26 12.17
C ALA A 84 -31.58 -22.07 11.88
N ILE A 85 -30.27 -22.29 11.66
CA ILE A 85 -29.36 -21.23 11.22
C ILE A 85 -29.49 -21.05 9.71
N ASP A 86 -29.79 -19.83 9.29
CA ASP A 86 -29.85 -19.48 7.87
C ASP A 86 -28.46 -19.21 7.27
N GLU A 87 -28.32 -19.39 5.94
CA GLU A 87 -27.11 -19.07 5.18
C GLU A 87 -26.67 -17.62 5.44
N THR A 88 -27.62 -16.69 5.47
CA THR A 88 -27.38 -15.27 5.74
C THR A 88 -26.73 -15.06 7.10
N GLU A 89 -27.23 -15.73 8.15
CA GLU A 89 -26.67 -15.62 9.52
C GLU A 89 -25.21 -16.12 9.56
N VAL A 90 -24.89 -17.19 8.83
CA VAL A 90 -23.52 -17.72 8.75
C VAL A 90 -22.59 -16.74 8.03
N LEU A 91 -23.03 -16.19 6.90
CA LEU A 91 -22.24 -15.22 6.12
C LEU A 91 -22.03 -13.92 6.89
N ASP A 92 -23.05 -13.42 7.58
CA ASP A 92 -22.97 -12.27 8.48
C ASP A 92 -21.98 -12.53 9.62
N GLY A 93 -22.00 -13.72 10.21
CA GLY A 93 -21.01 -14.15 11.20
C GLY A 93 -19.57 -14.08 10.67
N LEU A 94 -19.34 -14.52 9.43
CA LEU A 94 -18.02 -14.44 8.78
C LEU A 94 -17.59 -12.98 8.50
N LEU A 95 -18.53 -12.12 8.12
CA LEU A 95 -18.28 -10.69 7.96
C LEU A 95 -17.94 -10.02 9.29
N VAL A 96 -18.64 -10.37 10.38
CA VAL A 96 -18.33 -9.91 11.74
C VAL A 96 -16.92 -10.34 12.15
N VAL A 97 -16.51 -11.59 11.90
CA VAL A 97 -15.12 -12.05 12.17
C VAL A 97 -14.10 -11.19 11.42
N ARG A 98 -14.34 -10.88 10.15
CA ARG A 98 -13.45 -10.03 9.35
C ARG A 98 -13.35 -8.62 9.95
N GLN A 99 -14.48 -8.01 10.29
CA GLN A 99 -14.51 -6.67 10.88
C GLN A 99 -13.82 -6.64 12.25
N LEU A 100 -14.06 -7.65 13.10
CA LEU A 100 -13.39 -7.79 14.39
C LEU A 100 -11.88 -7.95 14.24
N ARG A 101 -11.39 -8.74 13.27
CA ARG A 101 -9.95 -8.83 12.98
C ARG A 101 -9.35 -7.46 12.65
N ASN A 102 -10.01 -6.68 11.80
CA ASN A 102 -9.54 -5.33 11.46
C ASN A 102 -9.53 -4.40 12.68
N LYS A 103 -10.58 -4.44 13.50
CA LYS A 103 -10.67 -3.66 14.74
C LYS A 103 -9.57 -4.07 15.72
N LEU A 104 -9.33 -5.36 15.90
CA LEU A 104 -8.29 -5.88 16.80
C LEU A 104 -6.88 -5.48 16.35
N LEU A 105 -6.61 -5.45 15.04
CA LEU A 105 -5.33 -4.94 14.53
C LEU A 105 -5.15 -3.44 14.84
N LEU A 106 -6.22 -2.65 14.74
CA LEU A 106 -6.22 -1.23 15.08
C LEU A 106 -5.98 -1.01 16.57
N ASP A 107 -6.68 -1.77 17.39
CA ASP A 107 -6.57 -1.70 18.84
C ASP A 107 -5.19 -2.19 19.30
N GLU A 108 -4.63 -3.24 18.70
CA GLU A 108 -3.27 -3.70 18.97
C GLU A 108 -2.24 -2.60 18.70
N ARG A 109 -2.34 -1.91 17.56
CA ARG A 109 -1.48 -0.75 17.26
C ARG A 109 -1.60 0.33 18.33
N ARG A 110 -2.82 0.71 18.70
CA ARG A 110 -3.08 1.75 19.71
C ARG A 110 -2.54 1.35 21.08
N LEU A 111 -2.69 0.09 21.46
CA LEU A 111 -2.14 -0.45 22.71
C LEU A 111 -0.61 -0.45 22.71
N ILE A 112 0.03 -0.81 21.59
CA ILE A 112 1.49 -0.71 21.45
C ILE A 112 1.94 0.75 21.55
N GLN A 113 1.27 1.69 20.88
CA GLN A 113 1.57 3.12 20.97
C GLN A 113 1.43 3.64 22.41
N ALA A 114 0.35 3.27 23.09
CA ALA A 114 0.10 3.63 24.48
C ALA A 114 1.13 3.01 25.44
N ALA A 115 1.62 1.80 25.15
CA ALA A 115 2.70 1.17 25.89
C ALA A 115 4.03 1.92 25.67
N ARG A 116 4.33 2.32 24.43
CA ARG A 116 5.53 3.10 24.09
C ARG A 116 5.52 4.50 24.72
N ALA A 117 4.36 5.17 24.76
CA ALA A 117 4.19 6.44 25.46
C ALA A 117 4.50 6.31 26.97
N ARG A 118 4.17 5.16 27.56
CA ARG A 118 4.52 4.79 28.95
C ARG A 118 5.93 4.20 29.10
N ARG A 119 6.79 4.37 28.08
CA ARG A 119 8.17 3.89 28.04
C ARG A 119 8.33 2.38 28.25
N VAL A 120 7.31 1.58 27.93
CA VAL A 120 7.43 0.11 27.96
C VAL A 120 8.43 -0.33 26.88
N THR A 121 9.36 -1.20 27.26
CA THR A 121 10.40 -1.70 26.37
C THR A 121 9.81 -2.68 25.34
N TRP A 122 10.41 -2.75 24.16
CA TRP A 122 10.01 -3.71 23.12
C TRP A 122 10.12 -5.17 23.57
N SER A 123 11.03 -5.51 24.49
CA SER A 123 11.11 -6.85 25.07
C SER A 123 9.88 -7.20 25.90
N ARG A 124 9.38 -6.26 26.71
CA ARG A 124 8.15 -6.43 27.50
C ARG A 124 6.92 -6.48 26.61
N ILE A 125 6.88 -5.67 25.55
CA ILE A 125 5.82 -5.74 24.53
C ILE A 125 5.87 -7.09 23.81
N ALA A 126 7.06 -7.58 23.42
CA ALA A 126 7.21 -8.90 22.82
C ALA A 126 6.70 -10.01 23.73
N THR A 127 6.98 -9.93 25.03
CA THR A 127 6.46 -10.89 26.02
C THR A 127 4.93 -10.84 26.09
N ALA A 128 4.33 -9.65 26.10
CA ALA A 128 2.88 -9.47 26.15
C ALA A 128 2.17 -9.92 24.86
N LEU A 129 2.81 -9.76 23.70
CA LEU A 129 2.35 -10.24 22.39
C LEU A 129 2.79 -11.68 22.08
N GLU A 130 3.50 -12.33 23.02
CA GLU A 130 3.99 -13.71 22.88
C GLU A 130 4.94 -13.92 21.70
N LEU A 131 5.65 -12.88 21.33
CA LEU A 131 6.64 -12.87 20.28
C LEU A 131 8.01 -13.28 20.83
N LYS A 132 8.76 -14.04 20.01
CA LYS A 132 10.06 -14.62 20.42
C LYS A 132 11.15 -13.59 20.72
N SER A 133 11.02 -12.34 20.24
CA SER A 133 12.06 -11.33 20.39
C SER A 133 11.54 -9.90 20.34
N ARG A 134 12.36 -8.96 20.84
CA ARG A 134 12.15 -7.51 20.68
C ARG A 134 12.00 -7.11 19.22
N GLN A 135 12.84 -7.65 18.33
CA GLN A 135 12.81 -7.33 16.90
C GLN A 135 11.50 -7.79 16.26
N ALA A 136 10.95 -8.93 16.70
CA ALA A 136 9.66 -9.41 16.22
C ALA A 136 8.52 -8.45 16.61
N ALA A 137 8.54 -7.90 17.83
CA ALA A 137 7.56 -6.91 18.27
C ALA A 137 7.67 -5.58 17.50
N GLU A 138 8.89 -5.10 17.28
CA GLU A 138 9.14 -3.89 16.49
C GLU A 138 8.68 -4.05 15.03
N ARG A 139 9.00 -5.20 14.41
CA ARG A 139 8.52 -5.53 13.07
C ARG A 139 7.00 -5.60 13.00
N ARG A 140 6.34 -6.22 13.98
CA ARG A 140 4.87 -6.28 14.02
C ARG A 140 4.25 -4.89 14.13
N TYR A 141 4.83 -4.01 14.95
CA TYR A 141 4.36 -2.61 15.03
C TYR A 141 4.52 -1.85 13.71
N LEU A 142 5.63 -2.04 12.99
CA LEU A 142 5.85 -1.41 11.69
C LEU A 142 4.85 -1.92 10.63
N GLN A 143 4.56 -3.23 10.62
CA GLN A 143 3.53 -3.82 9.75
C GLN A 143 2.16 -3.20 10.02
N LEU A 144 1.76 -3.13 11.30
CA LEU A 144 0.52 -2.46 11.71
C LEU A 144 0.50 -0.95 11.39
N ARG A 145 1.64 -0.31 11.11
CA ARG A 145 1.68 1.10 10.68
C ARG A 145 1.35 1.24 9.20
N GLU A 146 1.79 0.27 8.40
CA GLU A 146 1.64 0.23 6.94
C GLU A 146 0.27 -0.33 6.51
N ASP A 147 -0.32 -1.23 7.30
CA ASP A 147 -1.61 -1.89 7.02
C ASP A 147 -2.85 -0.97 7.18
N PHE A 148 -2.69 0.27 7.66
CA PHE A 148 -3.80 1.19 7.98
C PHE A 148 -4.12 2.23 6.90
N ASP A 149 -3.26 2.37 5.89
CA ASP A 149 -3.48 3.31 4.78
C ASP A 149 -4.37 2.69 3.67
N ASP A 150 -4.75 1.41 3.78
CA ASP A 150 -5.54 0.66 2.80
C ASP A 150 -7.01 0.44 3.22
N TYR A 151 -7.60 1.30 4.05
CA TYR A 151 -9.05 1.26 4.30
C TYR A 151 -9.92 1.59 3.08
N ALA A 152 -9.34 1.72 1.88
CA ALA A 152 -10.05 1.80 0.61
C ALA A 152 -9.78 0.56 -0.25
N HIS A 153 -10.75 -0.37 -0.24
CA HIS A 153 -11.12 -1.31 -1.31
C HIS A 153 -10.04 -2.28 -1.85
N ASP A 154 -10.00 -3.53 -1.37
CA ASP A 154 -10.49 -4.73 -2.10
C ASP A 154 -10.06 -6.07 -1.48
N ASN A 155 -10.77 -7.16 -1.82
CA ASN A 155 -10.50 -8.54 -1.39
C ASN A 155 -9.28 -9.15 -2.11
N LEU A 156 -8.06 -8.72 -1.76
CA LEU A 156 -6.83 -9.25 -2.36
C LEU A 156 -6.42 -10.60 -1.73
N THR A 157 -6.21 -11.62 -2.57
CA THR A 157 -5.64 -12.94 -2.21
C THR A 157 -4.20 -12.81 -1.69
N GLN A 158 -3.65 -13.84 -1.03
CA GLN A 158 -2.31 -13.77 -0.43
C GLN A 158 -1.19 -13.48 -1.44
N ALA A 159 -1.31 -13.95 -2.69
CA ALA A 159 -0.37 -13.63 -3.76
C ALA A 159 -0.53 -12.16 -4.19
N GLU A 160 -1.76 -11.69 -4.33
CA GLU A 160 -2.06 -10.29 -4.65
C GLU A 160 -1.67 -9.33 -3.53
N ARG A 161 -1.69 -9.74 -2.26
CA ARG A 161 -1.14 -8.94 -1.15
C ARG A 161 0.37 -8.82 -1.20
N VAL A 162 1.08 -9.88 -1.58
CA VAL A 162 2.55 -9.84 -1.73
C VAL A 162 2.91 -8.98 -2.93
N GLU A 163 2.17 -9.12 -4.02
CA GLU A 163 2.36 -8.28 -5.20
C GLU A 163 2.01 -6.83 -4.90
N PHE A 164 0.89 -6.56 -4.26
CA PHE A 164 0.51 -5.22 -3.81
C PHE A 164 1.54 -4.61 -2.86
N ALA A 165 2.09 -5.37 -1.90
CA ALA A 165 3.16 -4.90 -1.03
C ALA A 165 4.47 -4.65 -1.81
N ARG A 166 4.76 -5.44 -2.85
CA ARG A 166 5.90 -5.20 -3.76
C ARG A 166 5.67 -3.96 -4.60
N THR A 167 4.50 -3.82 -5.24
CA THR A 167 4.07 -2.63 -5.98
C THR A 167 4.10 -1.40 -5.08
N ARG A 168 3.71 -1.50 -3.81
CA ARG A 168 3.72 -0.40 -2.84
C ARG A 168 5.15 -0.01 -2.44
N ARG A 169 6.04 -0.98 -2.23
CA ARG A 169 7.48 -0.70 -2.01
C ARG A 169 8.14 -0.10 -3.24
N HIS A 170 7.80 -0.60 -4.42
CA HIS A 170 8.25 -0.07 -5.70
C HIS A 170 7.77 1.38 -5.85
N ARG A 171 6.47 1.66 -5.66
CA ARG A 171 5.93 3.03 -5.63
C ARG A 171 6.59 3.92 -4.59
N THR A 172 6.83 3.42 -3.38
CA THR A 172 7.52 4.21 -2.35
C THR A 172 8.97 4.54 -2.77
N ALA A 173 9.66 3.57 -3.37
CA ALA A 173 10.99 3.76 -3.92
C ALA A 173 10.97 4.77 -5.08
N GLU A 174 10.03 4.65 -6.01
CA GLU A 174 9.79 5.59 -7.11
C GLU A 174 9.56 7.01 -6.59
N TYR A 175 8.64 7.20 -5.63
CA TYR A 175 8.38 8.51 -5.02
C TYR A 175 9.64 9.07 -4.37
N SER A 176 10.33 8.27 -3.53
CA SER A 176 11.54 8.74 -2.84
C SER A 176 12.67 9.11 -3.81
N TRP A 177 12.81 8.35 -4.90
CA TRP A 177 13.82 8.59 -5.92
C TRP A 177 13.45 9.83 -6.76
N ALA A 178 12.18 9.97 -7.12
CA ALA A 178 11.67 11.10 -7.89
C ALA A 178 11.87 12.42 -7.13
N ILE A 179 11.61 12.46 -5.81
CA ILE A 179 11.88 13.66 -5.01
C ILE A 179 13.37 13.95 -4.92
N LYS A 180 14.20 12.92 -4.72
CA LYS A 180 15.66 13.09 -4.68
C LYS A 180 16.22 13.63 -6.01
N HIS A 181 15.58 13.32 -7.13
CA HIS A 181 15.99 13.73 -8.49
C HIS A 181 14.96 14.65 -9.15
N GLN A 182 14.26 15.47 -8.36
CA GLN A 182 13.17 16.31 -8.84
C GLN A 182 13.60 17.31 -9.91
N GLU A 183 14.78 17.92 -9.77
CA GLU A 183 15.29 18.94 -10.71
C GLU A 183 15.45 18.41 -12.14
N PRO A 184 16.19 17.30 -12.40
CA PRO A 184 16.29 16.77 -13.75
C PRO A 184 14.94 16.27 -14.28
N ILE A 185 14.06 15.72 -13.45
CA ILE A 185 12.71 15.28 -13.87
C ILE A 185 11.88 16.47 -14.36
N ILE A 186 11.78 17.53 -13.55
CA ILE A 186 11.03 18.74 -13.87
C ILE A 186 11.59 19.40 -15.14
N ARG A 187 12.91 19.49 -15.26
CA ARG A 187 13.57 20.06 -16.45
C ARG A 187 13.23 19.27 -17.72
N LEU A 188 13.30 17.95 -17.67
CA LEU A 188 12.97 17.10 -18.81
C LEU A 188 11.48 17.14 -19.15
N ALA A 189 10.61 17.23 -18.14
CA ALA A 189 9.18 17.40 -18.33
C ALA A 189 8.85 18.71 -19.05
N ALA A 190 9.47 19.82 -18.64
CA ALA A 190 9.32 21.12 -19.30
C ALA A 190 9.83 21.06 -20.75
N GLN A 191 11.02 20.51 -20.99
CA GLN A 191 11.58 20.35 -22.35
C GLN A 191 10.69 19.50 -23.25
N LEU A 192 10.18 18.36 -22.76
CA LEU A 192 9.28 17.51 -23.51
C LEU A 192 7.95 18.20 -23.79
N SER A 193 7.40 18.95 -22.83
CA SER A 193 6.14 19.69 -23.01
C SER A 193 6.23 20.80 -24.07
N ALA A 194 7.43 21.34 -24.30
CA ALA A 194 7.72 22.38 -25.28
C ALA A 194 8.01 21.84 -26.70
N VAL A 195 8.01 20.51 -26.90
CA VAL A 195 8.21 19.91 -28.22
C VAL A 195 7.04 20.29 -29.16
N PRO A 196 7.32 20.85 -30.35
CA PRO A 196 6.29 21.15 -31.33
C PRO A 196 5.54 19.89 -31.79
N ASP A 197 4.23 20.04 -31.97
CA ASP A 197 3.34 18.98 -32.46
C ASP A 197 3.39 17.69 -31.61
N LEU A 198 3.69 17.82 -30.31
CA LEU A 198 3.82 16.69 -29.38
C LEU A 198 2.61 15.76 -29.40
N GLN A 199 1.40 16.32 -29.52
CA GLN A 199 0.17 15.54 -29.59
C GLN A 199 0.12 14.68 -30.85
N GLU A 200 0.45 15.24 -32.01
CA GLU A 200 0.47 14.52 -33.28
C GLU A 200 1.55 13.44 -33.30
N ARG A 201 2.69 13.71 -32.68
CA ARG A 201 3.79 12.75 -32.50
C ARG A 201 3.36 11.60 -31.60
N ALA A 202 2.73 11.90 -30.46
CA ALA A 202 2.15 10.91 -29.57
C ALA A 202 1.12 10.04 -30.28
N ASP A 203 0.26 10.64 -31.10
CA ASP A 203 -0.79 9.95 -31.83
C ASP A 203 -0.24 9.09 -32.99
N ARG A 204 1.01 9.28 -33.40
CA ARG A 204 1.74 8.44 -34.37
C ARG A 204 2.63 7.38 -33.72
N SER A 205 2.78 7.41 -32.39
CA SER A 205 3.60 6.47 -31.63
C SER A 205 3.16 5.01 -31.79
N HIS A 206 4.06 4.08 -31.45
CA HIS A 206 3.74 2.65 -31.44
C HIS A 206 2.62 2.30 -30.45
N GLU A 207 2.54 3.06 -29.34
CA GLU A 207 1.48 2.94 -28.35
C GLU A 207 0.11 3.28 -28.93
N ALA A 208 0.00 4.43 -29.61
CA ALA A 208 -1.24 4.84 -30.25
C ALA A 208 -1.67 3.81 -31.30
N HIS A 209 -0.72 3.27 -32.07
CA HIS A 209 -1.00 2.20 -33.01
C HIS A 209 -1.55 0.94 -32.31
N THR A 210 -0.88 0.46 -31.26
CA THR A 210 -1.30 -0.73 -30.53
C THR A 210 -2.66 -0.56 -29.85
N ALA A 211 -2.92 0.60 -29.24
CA ALA A 211 -4.21 0.92 -28.63
C ALA A 211 -5.34 0.93 -29.67
N ARG A 212 -5.10 1.52 -30.85
CA ARG A 212 -6.06 1.53 -31.96
C ARG A 212 -6.32 0.14 -32.52
N GLN A 213 -5.30 -0.71 -32.62
CA GLN A 213 -5.47 -2.10 -33.07
C GLN A 213 -6.30 -2.91 -32.08
N ARG A 214 -6.05 -2.76 -30.78
CA ARG A 214 -6.88 -3.41 -29.74
C ARG A 214 -8.33 -2.95 -29.80
N ALA A 215 -8.57 -1.65 -29.88
CA ALA A 215 -9.92 -1.11 -29.98
C ALA A 215 -10.65 -1.59 -31.26
N ALA A 216 -9.93 -1.72 -32.37
CA ALA A 216 -10.49 -2.28 -33.61
C ALA A 216 -10.83 -3.78 -33.49
N ASN A 217 -9.97 -4.56 -32.85
CA ASN A 217 -10.21 -5.99 -32.60
C ASN A 217 -11.41 -6.19 -31.66
N ASP A 218 -11.51 -5.39 -30.60
CA ASP A 218 -12.64 -5.45 -29.66
C ASP A 218 -13.97 -5.08 -30.32
N ALA A 219 -13.98 -4.03 -31.16
CA ALA A 219 -15.17 -3.65 -31.93
C ALA A 219 -15.57 -4.76 -32.92
N THR A 220 -14.59 -5.38 -33.58
CA THR A 220 -14.83 -6.51 -34.49
C THR A 220 -15.44 -7.71 -33.74
N PHE A 221 -14.92 -8.02 -32.55
CA PHE A 221 -15.46 -9.09 -31.70
C PHE A 221 -16.90 -8.83 -31.26
N ARG A 222 -17.26 -7.56 -31.02
CA ARG A 222 -18.62 -7.14 -30.63
C ARG A 222 -19.56 -6.91 -31.82
N GLY A 223 -19.08 -7.00 -33.06
CA GLY A 223 -19.87 -6.69 -34.26
C GLY A 223 -20.17 -5.20 -34.44
N GLU A 224 -19.39 -4.32 -33.79
CA GLU A 224 -19.54 -2.87 -33.83
C GLU A 224 -18.67 -2.25 -34.93
N ALA A 225 -19.00 -1.01 -35.33
CA ALA A 225 -18.17 -0.25 -36.26
C ALA A 225 -16.81 0.10 -35.61
N ARG A 226 -15.75 0.15 -36.43
CA ARG A 226 -14.41 0.49 -35.96
C ARG A 226 -14.42 1.87 -35.27
N PRO A 227 -13.92 1.98 -34.03
CA PRO A 227 -13.93 3.24 -33.29
C PRO A 227 -13.01 4.27 -33.96
N ALA A 228 -13.38 5.55 -33.85
CA ALA A 228 -12.55 6.65 -34.29
C ALA A 228 -11.20 6.66 -33.54
N PRO A 229 -10.10 7.07 -34.20
CA PRO A 229 -8.79 7.12 -33.55
C PRO A 229 -8.79 8.15 -32.41
N ALA A 230 -8.71 7.66 -31.18
CA ALA A 230 -8.54 8.51 -30.01
C ALA A 230 -7.10 9.04 -29.92
N SER A 231 -6.95 10.28 -29.46
CA SER A 231 -5.67 10.88 -29.12
C SER A 231 -5.16 10.34 -27.78
N LEU A 232 -3.85 10.16 -27.66
CA LEU A 232 -3.25 9.74 -26.39
C LEU A 232 -3.37 10.86 -25.35
N PRO A 233 -3.73 10.53 -24.09
CA PRO A 233 -3.97 11.54 -23.06
C PRO A 233 -2.69 12.12 -22.44
N TRP A 234 -1.55 11.45 -22.60
CA TRP A 234 -0.32 11.80 -21.88
C TRP A 234 0.27 13.17 -22.23
N PRO A 235 0.24 13.70 -23.49
CA PRO A 235 0.78 15.02 -23.78
C PRO A 235 -0.01 16.14 -23.11
N GLY A 236 -1.34 15.97 -23.02
CA GLY A 236 -2.21 16.88 -22.27
C GLY A 236 -1.88 16.87 -20.78
N ARG A 237 -1.78 15.68 -20.18
CA ARG A 237 -1.40 15.53 -18.76
C ARG A 237 -0.03 16.11 -18.45
N LEU A 238 0.95 15.95 -19.36
CA LEU A 238 2.27 16.53 -19.18
C LEU A 238 2.22 18.06 -19.14
N ARG A 239 1.46 18.69 -20.04
CA ARG A 239 1.27 20.15 -20.03
C ARG A 239 0.54 20.62 -18.76
N GLU A 240 -0.48 19.90 -18.33
CA GLU A 240 -1.17 20.19 -17.06
C GLU A 240 -0.22 20.10 -15.86
N ALA A 241 0.61 19.05 -15.82
CA ALA A 241 1.57 18.86 -14.75
C ALA A 241 2.62 19.98 -14.72
N VAL A 242 3.20 20.33 -15.87
CA VAL A 242 4.17 21.43 -15.99
C VAL A 242 3.53 22.76 -15.60
N GLY A 243 2.32 23.05 -16.07
CA GLY A 243 1.58 24.26 -15.69
C GLY A 243 1.26 24.33 -14.20
N ALA A 244 0.93 23.21 -13.55
CA ALA A 244 0.73 23.15 -12.11
C ALA A 244 2.02 23.44 -11.32
N TYR A 245 3.17 22.98 -11.82
CA TYR A 245 4.48 23.31 -11.23
C TYR A 245 4.85 24.79 -11.42
N GLU A 246 4.59 25.37 -12.59
CA GLU A 246 4.83 26.80 -12.85
C GLU A 246 3.93 27.70 -11.99
N ALA A 247 2.67 27.29 -11.78
CA ALA A 247 1.76 27.97 -10.85
C ALA A 247 2.28 27.89 -9.40
N HIS A 248 2.77 26.72 -8.99
CA HIS A 248 3.40 26.54 -7.68
C HIS A 248 4.62 27.47 -7.50
N LEU A 249 5.50 27.57 -8.50
CA LEU A 249 6.66 28.45 -8.46
C LEU A 249 6.25 29.93 -8.34
N ARG A 250 5.30 30.39 -9.17
CA ARG A 250 4.78 31.76 -9.09
C ARG A 250 4.22 32.05 -7.70
N ALA A 251 3.39 31.17 -7.17
CA ALA A 251 2.84 31.32 -5.82
C ALA A 251 3.93 31.38 -4.74
N THR A 252 4.98 30.55 -4.83
CA THR A 252 6.08 30.61 -3.86
C THR A 252 6.90 31.90 -3.96
N HIS A 253 7.07 32.43 -5.17
CA HIS A 253 7.78 33.68 -5.41
C HIS A 253 6.95 34.91 -4.94
N ASP A 254 5.65 34.90 -5.22
CA ASP A 254 4.73 36.00 -4.85
C ASP A 254 4.49 36.06 -3.34
N ASN A 255 4.52 34.92 -2.62
CA ASN A 255 4.51 34.88 -1.15
C ASN A 255 5.74 35.54 -0.49
N ALA A 256 6.79 35.86 -1.24
CA ALA A 256 7.90 36.66 -0.73
C ALA A 256 7.57 38.17 -0.65
N ALA A 257 6.43 38.63 -1.20
CA ALA A 257 5.95 40.01 -1.12
C ALA A 257 4.66 40.12 -0.25
N PRO A 258 4.44 41.22 0.51
CA PRO A 258 3.30 41.35 1.42
C PRO A 258 1.95 41.48 0.67
N PRO A 259 0.82 41.00 1.24
CA PRO A 259 0.00 40.06 0.50
C PRO A 259 -1.29 40.65 -0.09
N LEU A 260 -1.57 40.24 -1.32
CA LEU A 260 -2.93 39.98 -1.80
C LEU A 260 -2.87 38.65 -2.55
N LEU A 261 -3.29 37.54 -1.92
CA LEU A 261 -4.12 36.47 -2.51
C LEU A 261 -4.18 35.20 -1.63
N THR A 262 -5.16 34.36 -1.97
CA THR A 262 -5.79 33.27 -1.21
C THR A 262 -4.94 32.00 -1.04
N ALA A 263 -5.17 31.27 0.06
CA ALA A 263 -4.43 30.10 0.55
C ALA A 263 -4.44 28.81 -0.35
N GLY A 264 -4.70 28.93 -1.66
CA GLY A 264 -4.86 27.80 -2.59
C GLY A 264 -3.67 27.52 -3.53
N ASP A 265 -2.74 28.47 -3.70
CA ASP A 265 -1.83 28.46 -4.86
C ASP A 265 -0.48 27.76 -4.61
N VAL A 266 -0.05 27.61 -3.36
CA VAL A 266 1.14 26.82 -3.02
C VAL A 266 0.77 25.36 -2.81
N LEU A 267 1.36 24.47 -3.60
CA LEU A 267 1.17 23.03 -3.44
C LEU A 267 1.67 22.55 -2.08
N ALA A 268 0.81 21.82 -1.37
CA ALA A 268 1.23 21.06 -0.19
C ALA A 268 2.28 20.01 -0.58
N PRO A 269 3.23 19.65 0.32
CA PRO A 269 4.34 18.73 -0.01
C PRO A 269 3.90 17.41 -0.62
N ALA A 270 2.78 16.83 -0.16
CA ALA A 270 2.25 15.58 -0.73
C ALA A 270 1.77 15.73 -2.18
N ARG A 271 1.16 16.89 -2.52
CA ARG A 271 0.70 17.17 -3.90
C ARG A 271 1.88 17.45 -4.82
N PHE A 272 2.88 18.19 -4.34
CA PHE A 272 4.12 18.41 -5.07
C PHE A 272 4.86 17.09 -5.36
N ASN A 273 4.94 16.20 -4.37
CA ASN A 273 5.58 14.90 -4.57
C ASN A 273 4.87 14.04 -5.61
N LYS A 274 3.52 14.09 -5.60
CA LYS A 274 2.69 13.43 -6.61
C LYS A 274 2.96 13.98 -8.00
N LEU A 275 3.07 15.30 -8.11
CA LEU A 275 3.34 15.99 -9.38
C LEU A 275 4.68 15.58 -9.99
N VAL A 276 5.75 15.54 -9.17
CA VAL A 276 7.09 15.14 -9.64
C VAL A 276 7.11 13.68 -10.09
N HIS A 277 6.45 12.78 -9.34
CA HIS A 277 6.33 11.37 -9.74
C HIS A 277 5.51 11.19 -11.02
N GLU A 278 4.43 11.95 -11.18
CA GLU A 278 3.64 11.96 -12.42
C GLU A 278 4.47 12.42 -13.63
N MET A 279 5.20 13.53 -13.49
CA MET A 279 6.15 13.99 -14.50
C MET A 279 7.19 12.91 -14.83
N PHE A 280 7.70 12.22 -13.81
CA PHE A 280 8.70 11.17 -14.00
C PHE A 280 8.17 10.04 -14.88
N GLY A 281 6.92 9.61 -14.67
CA GLY A 281 6.26 8.64 -15.54
C GLY A 281 6.04 9.16 -16.96
N LEU A 282 5.55 10.38 -17.10
CA LEU A 282 5.19 10.95 -18.41
C LEU A 282 6.41 11.17 -19.32
N ILE A 283 7.59 11.51 -18.77
CA ILE A 283 8.78 11.73 -19.60
C ILE A 283 9.31 10.46 -20.29
N ALA A 284 8.93 9.26 -19.84
CA ALA A 284 9.34 8.02 -20.49
C ALA A 284 8.90 7.94 -21.96
N HIS A 285 7.79 8.57 -22.32
CA HIS A 285 7.28 8.61 -23.69
C HIS A 285 8.26 9.31 -24.66
N ALA A 286 9.20 10.12 -24.18
CA ALA A 286 10.27 10.69 -25.02
C ALA A 286 11.19 9.64 -25.64
N SER A 287 11.20 8.41 -25.10
CA SER A 287 11.98 7.30 -25.66
C SER A 287 11.30 6.61 -26.84
N ASP A 288 10.02 6.90 -27.12
CA ASP A 288 9.33 6.35 -28.29
C ASP A 288 10.07 6.73 -29.58
N PRO A 289 10.28 5.79 -30.53
CA PRO A 289 11.06 6.03 -31.74
C PRO A 289 10.61 7.26 -32.54
N VAL A 290 9.30 7.57 -32.57
CA VAL A 290 8.77 8.73 -33.31
C VAL A 290 9.21 10.05 -32.69
N ILE A 291 9.35 10.10 -31.36
CA ILE A 291 9.80 11.29 -30.64
C ILE A 291 11.33 11.34 -30.60
N ALA A 292 11.97 10.20 -30.37
CA ALA A 292 13.42 10.08 -30.27
C ALA A 292 14.16 10.37 -31.58
N LEU A 293 13.51 10.16 -32.74
CA LEU A 293 14.10 10.47 -34.05
C LEU A 293 14.40 11.97 -34.21
N ASP A 294 13.46 12.83 -33.81
CA ASP A 294 13.57 14.27 -33.97
C ASP A 294 14.19 14.96 -32.74
N HIS A 295 14.14 14.30 -31.58
CA HIS A 295 14.70 14.81 -30.32
C HIS A 295 15.65 13.79 -29.65
N PRO A 296 16.76 13.42 -30.31
CA PRO A 296 17.65 12.35 -29.83
C PRO A 296 18.34 12.68 -28.50
N ASP A 297 18.65 13.96 -28.25
CA ASP A 297 19.25 14.41 -27.00
C ASP A 297 18.29 14.32 -25.82
N LEU A 298 17.00 14.59 -26.04
CA LEU A 298 15.96 14.48 -25.03
C LEU A 298 15.75 13.01 -24.66
N ALA A 299 15.62 12.15 -25.67
CA ALA A 299 15.47 10.71 -25.47
C ALA A 299 16.69 10.10 -24.77
N ARG A 300 17.91 10.55 -25.08
CA ARG A 300 19.14 10.11 -24.40
C ARG A 300 19.15 10.52 -22.92
N GLN A 301 18.77 11.76 -22.61
CA GLN A 301 18.70 12.22 -21.21
C GLN A 301 17.66 11.44 -20.40
N VAL A 302 16.50 11.14 -21.00
CA VAL A 302 15.47 10.30 -20.36
C VAL A 302 15.98 8.88 -20.13
N ARG A 303 16.66 8.27 -21.11
CA ARG A 303 17.31 6.95 -20.93
C ARG A 303 18.31 6.94 -19.78
N ASN A 304 19.23 7.89 -19.75
CA ASN A 304 20.21 7.99 -18.68
C ASN A 304 19.55 8.17 -17.30
N LEU A 305 18.45 8.93 -17.23
CA LEU A 305 17.70 9.14 -15.99
C LEU A 305 17.03 7.84 -15.51
N TYR A 306 16.42 7.08 -16.42
CA TYR A 306 15.77 5.80 -16.10
C TYR A 306 16.78 4.70 -15.75
N GLU A 307 17.93 4.67 -16.44
CA GLU A 307 19.04 3.78 -16.08
C GLU A 307 19.57 4.08 -14.67
N ALA A 308 19.72 5.36 -14.31
CA ALA A 308 20.10 5.76 -12.95
C ALA A 308 19.01 5.45 -11.90
N ALA A 309 17.74 5.38 -12.30
CA ALA A 309 16.64 5.00 -11.43
C ALA A 309 16.57 3.49 -11.20
N GLY A 310 16.93 2.67 -12.21
CA GLY A 310 16.86 1.22 -12.13
C GLY A 310 15.48 0.74 -11.68
N THR A 311 15.42 -0.02 -10.58
CA THR A 311 14.16 -0.52 -10.00
C THR A 311 13.30 0.55 -9.32
N ALA A 312 13.68 1.83 -9.40
CA ALA A 312 12.87 2.96 -8.94
C ALA A 312 12.25 3.74 -10.12
N ALA A 313 12.43 3.29 -11.36
CA ALA A 313 11.74 3.83 -12.51
C ALA A 313 10.24 3.45 -12.46
N PRO A 314 9.31 4.38 -12.72
CA PRO A 314 7.86 4.13 -12.62
C PRO A 314 7.34 3.20 -13.72
N GLN A 315 8.08 3.07 -14.80
CA GLN A 315 7.81 2.16 -15.91
C GLN A 315 9.09 1.80 -16.64
N ASP A 316 9.06 0.73 -17.42
CA ASP A 316 10.17 0.41 -18.32
C ASP A 316 10.16 1.35 -19.52
N LEU A 317 11.36 1.73 -19.98
CA LEU A 317 11.48 2.46 -21.24
C LEU A 317 11.17 1.54 -22.40
N ARG A 318 10.28 2.01 -23.27
CA ARG A 318 10.01 1.34 -24.55
C ARG A 318 11.14 1.71 -25.50
N THR A 319 11.90 0.70 -25.90
CA THR A 319 12.91 0.76 -26.97
C THR A 319 12.28 0.49 -28.33
#